data_AF-A0AAJ3RKR7-F1
#
_entry.id   AF-A0AAJ3RKR7-F1
#
_cell.length_a   1.000
_cell.length_b   1.000
_cell.length_c   1.000
_cell.angle_alpha   90.00
_cell.angle_beta   90.00
_cell.angle_gamma   90.00
#
_symmetry.space_group_name_H-M   'P 1'
#
loop_
_entity.id
_entity.type
_entity.pdbx_description
1 polymer ?
#
loop_
_entity_poly.entity_id
_entity_poly.type
_entity_poly.pdbx_seq_one_letter_code
_entity_poly.pdbx_strand_id
1 'polypeptide(L)'
;MEYEKKERILVSFGGVYFQLLVNVFIIGLIYFFPLCALIRAMDGLVISNILVVMISMTPFFRNDGYWILSDFWDIPNLLKKSDDALLHPYSRQEYDNKKERFKLIVFGFANNMFRIYVFIRLVLNLFSTLIAMIGMMTQNIMLNVVNIIISIIGIYWILTSYYKIFQYGNKNRY
;
A
#
# COMPACT_ATOMS: atom_id res chain seq x y z
N MET A 1 22.23 19.90 -0.45
CA MET A 1 22.68 19.15 -1.63
C MET A 1 21.45 18.66 -2.34
N GLU A 2 21.19 19.21 -3.51
CA GLU A 2 20.00 18.92 -4.31
C GLU A 2 20.26 17.61 -5.06
N TYR A 3 19.81 16.49 -4.48
CA TYR A 3 19.99 15.18 -5.11
C TYR A 3 19.34 15.19 -6.49
N GLU A 4 20.08 14.72 -7.50
CA GLU A 4 19.52 14.53 -8.83
C GLU A 4 18.37 13.53 -8.73
N LYS A 5 17.33 13.71 -9.56
CA LYS A 5 16.10 12.89 -9.58
C LYS A 5 16.37 11.37 -9.52
N LYS A 6 17.44 10.92 -10.18
CA LYS A 6 17.86 9.52 -10.23
C LYS A 6 18.41 9.02 -8.90
N GLU A 7 19.10 9.86 -8.14
CA GLU A 7 19.67 9.50 -6.83
C GLU A 7 18.59 9.28 -5.78
N ARG A 8 17.53 10.11 -5.79
CA ARG A 8 16.39 9.93 -4.88
C ARG A 8 15.64 8.63 -5.15
N ILE A 9 15.36 8.36 -6.43
CA ILE A 9 14.75 7.11 -6.87
C ILE A 9 15.62 5.91 -6.47
N LEU A 10 16.94 5.99 -6.66
CA LEU A 10 17.87 4.92 -6.30
C LEU A 10 17.88 4.64 -4.78
N VAL A 11 17.87 5.70 -3.96
CA VAL A 11 17.80 5.56 -2.50
C VAL A 11 16.48 4.91 -2.06
N SER A 12 15.34 5.34 -2.61
CA SER A 12 14.04 4.70 -2.34
C SER A 12 13.98 3.25 -2.82
N PHE A 13 14.67 2.93 -3.93
CA PHE A 13 14.76 1.56 -4.42
C PHE A 13 15.71 0.69 -3.59
N GLY A 14 16.67 1.29 -2.89
CA GLY A 14 17.69 0.61 -2.10
C GLY A 14 17.10 -0.32 -1.04
N GLY A 15 16.05 0.11 -0.34
CA GLY A 15 15.37 -0.72 0.67
C GLY A 15 14.83 -2.03 0.10
N VAL A 16 14.11 -1.94 -1.02
CA VAL A 16 13.55 -3.12 -1.71
C VAL A 16 14.65 -3.99 -2.31
N TYR A 17 15.71 -3.37 -2.85
CA TYR A 17 16.87 -4.11 -3.36
C TYR A 17 17.51 -4.98 -2.26
N PHE A 18 17.76 -4.43 -1.08
CA PHE A 18 18.32 -5.20 0.04
C PHE A 18 17.37 -6.28 0.55
N GLN A 19 16.06 -6.01 0.60
CA GLN A 19 15.05 -7.02 0.95
C GLN A 19 15.09 -8.23 0.01
N LEU A 20 15.21 -7.99 -1.29
CA LEU A 20 15.34 -9.05 -2.30
C LEU A 20 16.66 -9.81 -2.18
N LEU A 21 17.77 -9.12 -1.90
CA LEU A 21 19.08 -9.75 -1.70
C LEU A 21 19.05 -10.70 -0.49
N VAL A 22 18.44 -10.27 0.62
CA VAL A 22 18.23 -11.14 1.79
C VAL A 22 17.39 -12.37 1.43
N ASN A 23 16.35 -12.21 0.61
CA ASN A 23 15.55 -13.34 0.15
C ASN A 23 16.34 -14.34 -0.69
N VAL A 24 17.16 -13.86 -1.63
CA VAL A 24 18.04 -14.74 -2.42
C VAL A 24 18.99 -15.53 -1.51
N PHE A 25 19.54 -14.88 -0.48
CA PHE A 25 20.40 -15.54 0.49
C PHE A 25 19.65 -16.65 1.26
N ILE A 26 18.45 -16.37 1.78
CA ILE A 26 17.65 -17.36 2.52
C ILE A 26 17.26 -18.53 1.60
N ILE A 27 16.87 -18.27 0.36
CA ILE A 27 16.56 -19.32 -0.63
C ILE A 27 17.79 -20.20 -0.90
N GLY A 28 18.98 -19.60 -1.00
CA GLY A 28 20.24 -20.33 -1.09
C GLY A 28 20.45 -21.28 0.10
N LEU A 29 20.23 -20.79 1.32
CA LEU A 29 20.33 -21.63 2.53
C LEU A 29 19.33 -22.78 2.53
N ILE A 30 18.08 -22.55 2.10
CA ILE A 30 17.06 -23.59 1.98
C ILE A 30 17.51 -24.67 0.98
N TYR A 31 18.05 -24.25 -0.17
CA TYR A 31 18.51 -25.16 -1.22
C TYR A 31 19.69 -26.04 -0.77
N PHE A 32 20.68 -25.47 -0.08
CA PHE A 32 21.86 -26.20 0.37
C PHE A 32 21.64 -27.02 1.66
N PHE A 33 20.65 -26.66 2.49
CA PHE A 33 20.38 -27.32 3.78
C PHE A 33 18.91 -27.78 3.91
N PRO A 34 18.42 -28.68 3.03
CA PRO A 34 17.00 -29.03 2.95
C PRO A 34 16.47 -29.82 4.16
N LEU A 35 17.34 -30.41 4.97
CA LEU A 35 16.97 -31.21 6.15
C LEU A 35 17.01 -30.40 7.47
N CYS A 36 17.21 -29.09 7.39
CA CYS A 36 17.25 -28.23 8.56
C CYS A 36 15.87 -28.15 9.24
N ALA A 37 15.81 -28.31 10.56
CA ALA A 37 14.57 -28.16 11.34
C ALA A 37 13.90 -26.79 11.17
N LEU A 38 14.69 -25.77 10.76
CA LEU A 38 14.22 -24.40 10.54
C LEU A 38 13.59 -24.15 9.16
N ILE A 39 13.57 -25.14 8.25
CA ILE A 39 13.20 -24.90 6.84
C ILE A 39 11.82 -24.26 6.67
N ARG A 40 10.81 -24.72 7.44
CA ARG A 40 9.46 -24.14 7.41
C ARG A 40 9.42 -22.69 7.89
N ALA A 41 10.26 -22.33 8.86
CA ALA A 41 10.37 -20.95 9.32
C ALA A 41 11.04 -20.08 8.26
N MET A 42 12.06 -20.61 7.57
CA MET A 42 12.74 -19.92 6.48
C MET A 42 11.82 -19.71 5.27
N ASP A 43 11.00 -20.69 4.90
CA ASP A 43 9.96 -20.55 3.87
C ASP A 43 8.97 -19.42 4.21
N GLY A 44 8.49 -19.39 5.46
CA GLY A 44 7.63 -18.32 5.94
C GLY A 44 8.30 -16.94 5.90
N LEU A 45 9.60 -16.88 6.20
CA LEU A 45 10.38 -15.63 6.10
C LEU A 45 10.51 -15.16 4.65
N VAL A 46 10.78 -16.06 3.70
CA VAL A 46 10.83 -15.70 2.27
C VAL A 46 9.48 -15.15 1.81
N ILE A 47 8.39 -15.86 2.10
CA ILE A 47 7.04 -15.43 1.70
C ILE A 47 6.69 -14.09 2.32
N SER A 48 6.92 -13.90 3.62
CA SER A 48 6.61 -12.65 4.31
C SER A 48 7.44 -11.48 3.78
N ASN A 49 8.73 -11.67 3.49
CA ASN A 49 9.57 -10.63 2.89
C ASN A 49 9.12 -10.28 1.46
N ILE A 50 8.72 -11.27 0.64
CA ILE A 50 8.11 -10.99 -0.67
C ILE A 50 6.85 -10.13 -0.52
N LEU A 51 5.98 -10.44 0.45
CA LEU A 51 4.78 -9.65 0.72
C LEU A 51 5.12 -8.22 1.14
N VAL A 52 6.14 -8.03 1.98
CA VAL A 52 6.63 -6.70 2.37
C VAL A 52 7.11 -5.93 1.14
N VAL A 53 7.92 -6.54 0.26
CA VAL A 53 8.38 -5.91 -0.99
C VAL A 53 7.20 -5.50 -1.87
N MET A 54 6.21 -6.37 -2.05
CA MET A 54 5.02 -6.06 -2.83
C MET A 54 4.23 -4.87 -2.26
N ILE A 55 4.06 -4.82 -0.93
CA ILE A 55 3.37 -3.72 -0.25
C ILE A 55 4.19 -2.42 -0.35
N SER A 56 5.51 -2.49 -0.21
CA SER A 56 6.41 -1.34 -0.34
C SER A 56 6.40 -0.74 -1.75
N MET A 57 6.31 -1.59 -2.78
CA MET A 57 6.25 -1.17 -4.17
C MET A 57 4.85 -0.74 -4.64
N THR A 58 3.81 -0.98 -3.84
CA THR A 58 2.45 -0.56 -4.18
C THR A 58 2.30 0.96 -3.98
N PRO A 59 2.10 1.75 -5.05
CA PRO A 59 2.18 3.21 -5.02
C PRO A 59 0.99 3.90 -4.32
N PHE A 60 -0.04 3.14 -3.98
CA PHE A 60 -1.23 3.64 -3.26
C PHE A 60 -0.99 3.78 -1.75
N PHE A 61 -0.01 3.05 -1.22
CA PHE A 61 0.49 3.29 0.13
C PHE A 61 1.62 4.32 0.06
N ARG A 62 1.75 5.18 1.07
CA ARG A 62 2.82 6.20 1.16
C ARG A 62 4.18 5.55 1.53
N ASN A 63 4.53 4.51 0.79
CA ASN A 63 5.74 3.69 0.91
C ASN A 63 6.73 4.05 -0.23
N ASP A 64 7.80 3.27 -0.38
CA ASP A 64 8.86 3.53 -1.36
C ASP A 64 8.34 3.63 -2.81
N GLY A 65 7.39 2.78 -3.21
CA GLY A 65 6.79 2.81 -4.55
C GLY A 65 6.04 4.11 -4.84
N TYR A 66 5.42 4.73 -3.83
CA TYR A 66 4.79 6.03 -3.97
C TYR A 66 5.82 7.13 -4.24
N TRP A 67 6.93 7.14 -3.49
CA TRP A 67 7.99 8.14 -3.65
C TRP A 67 8.68 8.00 -5.00
N ILE A 68 8.95 6.77 -5.44
CA ILE A 68 9.48 6.49 -6.78
C ILE A 68 8.56 7.06 -7.87
N LEU A 69 7.24 6.83 -7.76
CA LEU A 69 6.29 7.33 -8.75
C LEU A 69 6.13 8.87 -8.71
N SER A 70 6.08 9.43 -7.49
CA SER A 70 6.03 10.87 -7.23
C SER A 70 7.23 11.57 -7.86
N ASP A 71 8.43 11.07 -7.61
CA ASP A 71 9.67 11.60 -8.18
C ASP A 71 9.69 11.36 -9.69
N PHE A 72 9.32 10.18 -10.19
CA PHE A 72 9.27 9.89 -11.61
C PHE A 72 8.40 10.88 -12.39
N TRP A 73 7.23 11.22 -11.87
CA TRP A 73 6.33 12.22 -12.46
C TRP A 73 6.68 13.67 -12.13
N ASP A 74 7.61 13.91 -11.22
CA ASP A 74 8.01 15.23 -10.72
C ASP A 74 6.84 15.99 -10.05
N ILE A 75 5.97 15.24 -9.37
CA ILE A 75 4.77 15.75 -8.74
C ILE A 75 4.90 15.56 -7.23
N PRO A 76 5.37 16.58 -6.48
CA PRO A 76 5.42 16.47 -5.02
C PRO A 76 4.01 16.36 -4.45
N ASN A 77 3.85 15.55 -3.39
CA ASN A 77 2.56 15.30 -2.75
C ASN A 77 1.47 14.77 -3.70
N LEU A 78 1.86 13.87 -4.63
CA LEU A 78 1.00 13.21 -5.61
C LEU A 78 -0.36 12.74 -5.06
N LEU A 79 -0.41 12.11 -3.88
CA LEU A 79 -1.66 11.65 -3.26
C LEU A 79 -2.63 12.82 -3.02
N LYS A 80 -2.16 13.86 -2.31
CA LYS A 80 -3.00 15.03 -1.97
C LYS A 80 -3.45 15.77 -3.24
N LYS A 81 -2.53 15.99 -4.18
CA LYS A 81 -2.83 16.63 -5.47
C LYS A 81 -3.84 15.84 -6.29
N SER A 82 -3.73 14.51 -6.28
CA SER A 82 -4.67 13.64 -7.00
C SER A 82 -6.06 13.63 -6.36
N ASP A 83 -6.15 13.61 -5.03
CA ASP A 83 -7.43 13.69 -4.32
C ASP A 83 -8.10 15.07 -4.54
N ASP A 84 -7.32 16.15 -4.53
CA ASP A 84 -7.84 17.50 -4.80
C ASP A 84 -8.28 17.66 -6.27
N ALA A 85 -7.51 17.15 -7.23
CA ALA A 85 -7.88 17.16 -8.65
C ALA A 85 -9.18 16.40 -8.94
N LEU A 86 -9.53 15.39 -8.12
CA LEU A 86 -10.79 14.67 -8.21
C LEU A 86 -11.96 15.44 -7.58
N LEU A 87 -11.74 16.11 -6.45
CA LEU A 87 -12.78 16.89 -5.77
C LEU A 87 -13.10 18.21 -6.51
N HIS A 88 -12.08 18.83 -7.10
CA HIS A 88 -12.16 20.15 -7.71
C HIS A 88 -11.63 20.14 -9.16
N PRO A 89 -12.32 19.47 -10.10
CA PRO A 89 -11.85 19.33 -11.48
C PRO A 89 -11.72 20.67 -12.24
N TYR A 90 -12.38 21.73 -11.76
CA TYR A 90 -12.38 23.08 -12.35
C TYR A 90 -11.54 24.10 -11.58
N SER A 91 -10.85 23.70 -10.51
CA SER A 91 -9.89 24.58 -9.83
C SER A 91 -8.75 24.91 -10.79
N ARG A 92 -8.74 26.15 -11.28
CA ARG A 92 -7.89 26.62 -12.39
C ARG A 92 -6.46 26.96 -11.95
N GLN A 93 -6.17 26.94 -10.64
CA GLN A 93 -5.06 27.73 -10.10
C GLN A 93 -3.76 26.98 -9.80
N GLU A 94 -3.71 25.64 -9.82
CA GLU A 94 -2.49 24.90 -9.44
C GLU A 94 -1.86 24.01 -10.54
N TYR A 95 -2.52 23.81 -11.69
CA TYR A 95 -2.05 22.86 -12.71
C TYR A 95 -1.93 23.49 -14.09
N ASP A 96 -0.80 24.13 -14.34
CA ASP A 96 -0.49 24.84 -15.59
C ASP A 96 -0.41 23.88 -16.80
N ASN A 97 -0.10 22.59 -16.57
CA ASN A 97 0.07 21.60 -17.62
C ASN A 97 -1.09 20.59 -17.70
N LYS A 98 -1.79 20.55 -18.86
CA LYS A 98 -2.85 19.55 -19.15
C LYS A 98 -2.39 18.10 -18.94
N LYS A 99 -1.12 17.79 -19.26
CA LYS A 99 -0.55 16.44 -19.10
C LYS A 99 -0.39 16.03 -17.63
N GLU A 100 0.00 16.98 -16.77
CA GLU A 100 0.14 16.74 -15.34
C GLU A 100 -1.23 16.47 -14.71
N ARG A 101 -2.24 17.29 -15.07
CA ARG A 101 -3.62 17.08 -14.61
C ARG A 101 -4.16 15.70 -14.98
N PHE A 102 -3.89 15.23 -16.20
CA PHE A 102 -4.30 13.89 -16.61
C PHE A 102 -3.67 12.80 -15.74
N LYS A 103 -2.36 12.88 -15.45
CA LYS A 103 -1.67 11.93 -14.55
C LYS A 103 -2.30 11.91 -13.15
N LEU A 104 -2.62 13.08 -12.61
CA LEU A 104 -3.25 13.23 -11.30
C LEU A 104 -4.64 12.59 -11.24
N ILE A 105 -5.48 12.83 -12.25
CA ILE A 105 -6.83 12.25 -12.31
C ILE A 105 -6.75 10.73 -12.43
N VAL A 106 -5.89 10.21 -13.32
CA VAL A 106 -5.71 8.75 -13.50
C VAL A 106 -5.22 8.11 -12.20
N PHE A 107 -4.21 8.71 -11.57
CA PHE A 107 -3.69 8.19 -10.29
C PHE A 107 -4.72 8.27 -9.18
N GLY A 108 -5.43 9.38 -9.04
CA GLY A 108 -6.48 9.55 -8.03
C GLY A 108 -7.61 8.55 -8.22
N PHE A 109 -8.04 8.31 -9.46
CA PHE A 109 -9.07 7.32 -9.76
C PHE A 109 -8.61 5.90 -9.41
N ALA A 110 -7.40 5.52 -9.84
CA ALA A 110 -6.80 4.23 -9.50
C ALA A 110 -6.65 4.04 -7.99
N ASN A 111 -6.22 5.08 -7.26
CA ASN A 111 -6.09 5.08 -5.81
C ASN A 111 -7.45 4.90 -5.12
N ASN A 112 -8.51 5.56 -5.61
CA ASN A 112 -9.86 5.36 -5.09
C ASN A 112 -10.40 3.96 -5.37
N MET A 113 -10.20 3.43 -6.57
CA MET A 113 -10.58 2.04 -6.88
C MET A 113 -9.85 1.06 -5.96
N PHE A 114 -8.56 1.27 -5.71
CA PHE A 114 -7.79 0.47 -4.78
C PHE A 114 -8.35 0.53 -3.35
N ARG A 115 -8.63 1.74 -2.83
CA ARG A 115 -9.25 1.92 -1.49
C ARG A 115 -10.58 1.19 -1.38
N ILE A 116 -11.45 1.30 -2.39
CA ILE A 116 -12.77 0.63 -2.42
C ILE A 116 -12.59 -0.90 -2.48
N TYR A 117 -11.69 -1.39 -3.33
CA TYR A 117 -11.41 -2.81 -3.45
C TYR A 117 -10.93 -3.40 -2.12
N VAL A 118 -9.94 -2.77 -1.47
CA VAL A 118 -9.43 -3.20 -0.17
C VAL A 118 -10.53 -3.14 0.89
N PHE A 119 -11.34 -2.07 0.91
CA PHE A 119 -12.46 -1.95 1.84
C PHE A 119 -13.44 -3.12 1.70
N ILE A 120 -13.89 -3.41 0.47
CA ILE A 120 -14.82 -4.52 0.20
C ILE A 120 -14.20 -5.84 0.65
N ARG A 121 -12.92 -6.09 0.33
CA ARG A 121 -12.22 -7.33 0.72
C ARG A 121 -12.12 -7.48 2.25
N LEU A 122 -11.82 -6.41 2.98
CA LEU A 122 -11.74 -6.43 4.44
C LEU A 122 -13.12 -6.66 5.08
N VAL A 123 -14.17 -6.02 4.54
CA VAL A 123 -15.54 -6.20 5.03
C VAL A 123 -16.02 -7.63 4.77
N LEU A 124 -15.82 -8.16 3.56
CA LEU A 124 -16.17 -9.54 3.24
C LEU A 124 -15.38 -10.54 4.11
N ASN A 125 -14.09 -10.28 4.33
CA ASN A 125 -13.26 -11.10 5.23
C ASN A 125 -13.82 -11.08 6.66
N LEU A 126 -14.12 -9.89 7.20
CA LEU A 126 -14.73 -9.74 8.52
C LEU A 126 -16.05 -10.51 8.65
N PHE A 127 -16.98 -10.35 7.70
CA PHE A 127 -18.25 -11.08 7.73
C PHE A 127 -18.05 -12.59 7.60
N SER A 128 -17.21 -13.05 6.67
CA SER A 128 -16.96 -14.48 6.48
C SER A 128 -16.35 -15.14 7.71
N THR A 129 -15.40 -14.48 8.38
CA THR A 129 -14.76 -14.99 9.60
C THR A 129 -15.75 -15.04 10.77
N LEU A 130 -16.60 -14.04 10.95
CA LEU A 130 -17.62 -14.03 11.99
C LEU A 130 -18.66 -15.14 11.79
N ILE A 131 -19.16 -15.32 10.56
CA ILE A 131 -20.10 -16.41 10.24
C ILE A 131 -19.45 -17.77 10.51
N ALA A 132 -18.19 -17.95 10.11
CA ALA A 132 -17.46 -19.19 10.31
C ALA A 132 -17.21 -19.51 11.79
N MET A 133 -17.07 -18.49 12.65
CA MET A 133 -16.96 -18.66 14.11
C MET A 133 -18.30 -19.04 14.74
N ILE A 134 -19.39 -18.37 14.38
CA ILE A 134 -20.73 -18.67 14.90
C ILE A 134 -21.18 -20.08 14.49
N GLY A 135 -20.94 -20.45 13.24
CA GLY A 135 -21.26 -21.79 12.71
C GLY A 135 -20.33 -22.91 13.20
N MET A 136 -19.35 -22.61 14.08
CA MET A 136 -18.32 -23.55 14.55
C MET A 136 -17.58 -24.28 13.41
N MET A 137 -17.52 -23.69 12.22
CA MET A 137 -16.92 -24.29 11.03
C MET A 137 -15.39 -24.25 11.02
N THR A 138 -14.78 -23.58 12.00
CA THR A 138 -13.33 -23.33 12.05
C THR A 138 -12.73 -23.82 13.35
N GLN A 139 -11.59 -24.51 13.22
CA GLN A 139 -10.84 -25.07 14.36
C GLN A 139 -9.84 -24.05 14.94
N ASN A 140 -9.41 -23.06 14.14
CA ASN A 140 -8.31 -22.15 14.49
C ASN A 140 -8.80 -20.79 15.03
N ILE A 141 -9.30 -20.79 16.28
CA ILE A 141 -9.85 -19.58 16.94
C ILE A 141 -8.85 -18.41 16.92
N MET A 142 -7.58 -18.68 17.22
CA MET A 142 -6.54 -17.63 17.26
C MET A 142 -6.35 -16.93 15.91
N LEU A 143 -6.32 -17.68 14.81
CA LEU A 143 -6.18 -17.10 13.46
C LEU A 143 -7.40 -16.24 13.09
N ASN A 144 -8.59 -16.67 13.49
CA ASN A 144 -9.81 -15.88 13.25
C ASN A 144 -9.79 -14.56 14.03
N VAL A 145 -9.35 -14.58 15.30
CA VAL A 145 -9.20 -13.36 16.10
C VAL A 145 -8.21 -12.39 15.44
N VAL A 146 -7.07 -12.89 14.96
CA VAL A 146 -6.09 -12.08 14.23
C VAL A 146 -6.70 -11.48 12.96
N ASN A 147 -7.44 -12.27 12.17
CA ASN A 147 -8.10 -11.80 10.96
C ASN A 147 -9.14 -10.71 11.21
N ILE A 148 -9.91 -10.83 12.31
CA ILE A 148 -10.88 -9.82 12.74
C ILE A 148 -10.15 -8.52 13.10
N ILE A 149 -9.08 -8.60 13.89
CA ILE A 149 -8.28 -7.42 14.29
C ILE A 149 -7.72 -6.71 13.06
N ILE A 150 -7.10 -7.45 12.13
CA ILE A 150 -6.56 -6.90 10.88
C ILE A 150 -7.66 -6.19 10.08
N SER A 151 -8.85 -6.80 9.99
CA SER A 151 -9.98 -6.24 9.25
C SER A 151 -10.48 -4.94 9.87
N ILE A 152 -10.63 -4.89 11.20
CA ILE A 152 -11.07 -3.69 11.93
C ILE A 152 -10.06 -2.55 11.76
N ILE A 153 -8.77 -2.83 11.95
CA ILE A 153 -7.71 -1.83 11.80
C ILE A 153 -7.69 -1.29 10.36
N GLY A 154 -7.78 -2.16 9.36
CA GLY A 154 -7.78 -1.75 7.96
C GLY A 154 -9.02 -0.91 7.59
N ILE A 155 -10.20 -1.29 8.06
CA ILE A 155 -11.44 -0.52 7.86
C ILE A 155 -11.31 0.87 8.51
N TYR A 156 -10.82 0.94 9.74
CA TYR A 156 -10.59 2.20 10.44
C TYR A 156 -9.60 3.10 9.68
N TRP A 157 -8.51 2.54 9.15
CA TRP A 157 -7.54 3.28 8.36
C TRP A 157 -8.16 3.87 7.08
N ILE A 158 -9.02 3.12 6.39
CA ILE A 158 -9.72 3.61 5.19
C ILE A 158 -10.70 4.73 5.55
N LEU A 159 -11.50 4.57 6.62
CA LEU A 159 -12.44 5.59 7.06
C LEU A 159 -11.74 6.90 7.44
N THR A 160 -10.63 6.82 8.18
CA THR A 160 -9.84 8.01 8.53
C THR A 160 -9.18 8.65 7.31
N SER A 161 -8.79 7.87 6.29
CA SER A 161 -8.31 8.42 5.02
C SER A 161 -9.39 9.25 4.31
N TYR A 162 -10.62 8.76 4.22
CA TYR A 162 -11.72 9.50 3.60
C TYR A 162 -12.12 10.74 4.42
N TYR A 163 -12.14 10.63 5.74
CA TYR A 163 -12.42 11.78 6.62
C TYR A 163 -11.43 12.93 6.40
N LYS A 164 -10.12 12.61 6.29
CA LYS A 164 -9.08 13.61 6.00
C LYS A 164 -9.32 14.29 4.66
N ILE A 165 -9.63 13.54 3.60
CA ILE A 165 -9.91 14.09 2.27
C ILE A 165 -11.05 15.11 2.32
N PHE A 166 -12.15 14.77 3.01
CA PHE A 166 -13.29 15.66 3.15
C PHE A 166 -12.95 16.93 3.96
N GLN A 167 -12.19 16.79 5.05
CA GLN A 167 -11.77 17.94 5.86
C GLN A 167 -10.86 18.89 5.07
N TYR A 168 -9.92 18.37 4.28
CA TYR A 168 -9.04 19.19 3.44
C TYR A 168 -9.79 19.87 2.29
N GLY A 169 -10.72 19.16 1.64
CA GLY A 169 -11.56 19.75 0.60
C GLY A 169 -12.41 20.92 1.10
N ASN A 170 -12.85 20.87 2.37
CA ASN A 170 -13.65 21.94 2.97
C ASN A 170 -12.80 23.15 3.44
N LYS A 171 -11.50 22.96 3.70
CA LYS A 171 -10.59 24.02 4.15
C LYS A 171 -10.09 24.91 3.01
N ASN A 172 -10.07 24.41 1.78
CA ASN A 172 -9.76 25.16 0.56
C ASN A 172 -10.96 25.96 0.00
N ARG A 173 -12.09 26.03 0.72
CA ARG A 173 -13.30 26.79 0.34
C ARG A 173 -13.34 28.24 0.86
N TYR A 174 -12.35 28.67 1.65
CA TYR A 174 -12.28 30.03 2.22
C TYR A 174 -10.99 30.73 1.79
#